data_AF-A0A8T4JAW8-F1
#
_entry.id   AF-A0A8T4JAW8-F1
#
_cell.length_a   1.000
_cell.length_b   1.000
_cell.length_c   1.000
_cell.angle_alpha   90.00
_cell.angle_beta   90.00
_cell.angle_gamma   90.00
#
_symmetry.space_group_name_H-M   'P 1'
#
loop_
_entity.id
_entity.type
_entity.pdbx_description
1 polymer ?
#
loop_
_entity_poly.entity_id
_entity_poly.type
_entity_poly.pdbx_seq_one_letter_code
_entity_poly.pdbx_strand_id
1 'polypeptide(L)'
;MIKIRLKKPTDKVNLGSVFNAAVDGYKNLNAEEDEDAKCVPCAPYGYPVGIPMQQPEKPEEVKEEPKEETFIRRKKGPEVDPTTVNLVYPLIPARSRNPIAYSHIKWSRADNALLYKVVEPELSQSERELLKNIKTSLVEKLDVDFTTLKKGEAKDFLGNKFSETVNLMAASLTPEKRTHILYFIERDFIGLGKIEPLMQDADIEDVSCDGIGIPIYIYHRNPVIGSVKTNVVFDTADELDTFVNKLAQRCGKTVSVAKPLVNGSLPDGSRVQSTLGTDIARKGSNFTIRKFTKDP
;
A
#
# COMPACT_ATOMS: atom_id res chain seq x y z
N MET A 1 59.28 -19.75 0.40
CA MET A 1 58.16 -20.60 0.87
C MET A 1 57.60 -20.00 2.15
N ILE A 2 56.44 -19.36 2.10
CA ILE A 2 55.72 -18.88 3.30
C ILE A 2 54.26 -19.35 3.15
N LYS A 3 53.87 -20.31 3.99
CA LYS A 3 52.54 -20.93 4.01
C LYS A 3 51.53 -19.97 4.66
N ILE A 4 50.53 -19.52 3.90
CA ILE A 4 49.36 -18.85 4.46
C ILE A 4 48.41 -19.93 4.99
N ARG A 5 48.17 -19.92 6.30
CA ARG A 5 47.26 -20.85 7.00
C ARG A 5 45.91 -20.16 7.18
N LEU A 6 44.93 -20.50 6.33
CA LEU A 6 43.54 -20.08 6.46
C LEU A 6 42.93 -20.73 7.71
N LYS A 7 42.41 -19.92 8.64
CA LYS A 7 41.60 -20.38 9.78
C LYS A 7 40.20 -20.78 9.29
N LYS A 8 39.70 -21.94 9.75
CA LYS A 8 38.35 -22.47 9.48
C LYS A 8 37.28 -21.68 10.27
N PRO A 9 36.03 -21.61 9.79
CA PRO A 9 34.95 -20.92 10.47
C PRO A 9 34.18 -21.89 11.36
N THR A 10 34.43 -21.87 12.67
CA THR A 10 33.51 -22.45 13.65
C THR A 10 33.71 -21.73 14.96
N ASP A 11 32.87 -20.73 15.24
CA ASP A 11 32.51 -20.36 16.60
C ASP A 11 31.02 -20.02 16.60
N LYS A 12 30.23 -20.90 17.23
CA LYS A 12 28.81 -20.67 17.47
C LYS A 12 28.71 -19.53 18.49
N VAL A 13 28.13 -18.40 18.09
CA VAL A 13 27.84 -17.31 19.02
C VAL A 13 26.73 -17.79 19.96
N ASN A 14 27.07 -17.94 21.24
CA ASN A 14 26.13 -18.30 22.29
C ASN A 14 25.27 -17.07 22.63
N LEU A 15 24.04 -17.04 22.12
CA LEU A 15 23.07 -15.95 22.29
C LEU A 15 22.66 -15.68 23.75
N GLY A 16 23.03 -16.56 24.70
CA GLY A 16 22.77 -16.36 26.13
C GLY A 16 23.61 -15.25 26.77
N SER A 17 24.82 -14.95 26.26
CA SER A 17 25.67 -13.91 26.85
C SER A 17 25.34 -12.50 26.36
N VAL A 18 24.62 -12.37 25.24
CA VAL A 18 24.22 -11.07 24.67
C VAL A 18 22.97 -10.53 25.38
N PHE A 19 22.11 -11.41 25.89
CA PHE A 19 20.89 -11.01 26.58
C PHE A 19 21.16 -10.44 27.99
N ASN A 20 22.12 -10.97 28.74
CA ASN A 20 22.42 -10.46 30.09
C ASN A 20 23.12 -9.09 30.08
N ALA A 21 23.92 -8.78 29.06
CA ALA A 21 24.53 -7.45 28.91
C ALA A 21 23.51 -6.34 28.58
N ALA A 22 22.39 -6.68 27.94
CA ALA A 22 21.30 -5.75 27.65
C ALA A 22 20.34 -5.54 28.84
N VAL A 23 20.24 -6.53 29.74
CA VAL A 23 19.39 -6.46 30.94
C VAL A 23 20.07 -5.69 32.08
N ASP A 24 21.39 -5.80 32.24
CA ASP A 24 22.12 -5.01 33.25
C ASP A 24 22.20 -3.51 32.88
N GLY A 25 22.21 -3.17 31.59
CA GLY A 25 22.11 -1.78 31.12
C GLY A 25 20.74 -1.12 31.39
N TYR A 26 19.69 -1.92 31.62
CA TYR A 26 18.34 -1.43 31.89
C TYR A 26 17.99 -1.29 33.38
N LYS A 27 18.85 -1.77 34.28
CA LYS A 27 18.64 -1.63 35.74
C LYS A 27 19.33 -0.43 36.38
N ASN A 28 20.23 0.27 35.67
CA ASN A 28 20.95 1.44 36.19
C ASN A 28 20.37 2.80 35.78
N LEU A 29 19.12 2.88 35.31
CA LEU A 29 18.45 4.16 35.01
C LEU A 29 17.50 4.65 36.11
N ASN A 30 17.44 3.95 37.25
CA ASN A 30 16.62 4.35 38.40
C ASN A 30 17.44 4.30 39.70
N ALA A 31 18.54 5.03 39.77
CA ALA A 31 19.19 5.43 41.03
C ALA A 31 20.39 6.32 40.73
N GLU A 32 20.15 7.62 40.52
CA GLU A 32 21.13 8.69 40.81
C GLU A 32 20.34 10.00 40.89
N GLU A 33 20.00 10.37 42.13
CA GLU A 33 19.63 11.74 42.48
C GLU A 33 20.91 12.57 42.42
N ASP A 34 21.18 13.21 41.28
CA ASP A 34 22.28 14.15 41.14
C ASP A 34 21.90 15.51 41.77
N GLU A 35 22.22 15.61 43.06
CA GLU A 35 22.54 16.88 43.71
C GLU A 35 23.82 17.46 43.10
N ASP A 36 23.76 18.19 41.95
CA ASP A 36 24.77 19.20 41.56
C ASP A 36 24.52 19.85 40.17
N ALA A 37 23.31 20.36 39.92
CA ALA A 37 23.09 21.29 38.81
C ALA A 37 23.11 22.74 39.32
N LYS A 38 24.30 23.34 39.43
CA LYS A 38 24.45 24.76 39.73
C LYS A 38 23.75 25.62 38.67
N CYS A 39 22.70 26.32 39.08
CA CYS A 39 22.01 27.32 38.27
C CYS A 39 22.99 28.39 37.76
N VAL A 40 23.07 28.55 36.44
CA VAL A 40 23.66 29.76 35.84
C VAL A 40 22.64 30.89 36.03
N PRO A 41 22.99 32.03 36.63
CA PRO A 41 22.02 33.12 36.84
C PRO A 41 21.63 33.74 35.49
N CYS A 42 20.32 33.83 35.26
CA CYS A 42 19.76 34.59 34.16
C CYS A 42 20.15 36.07 34.32
N ALA A 43 20.80 36.64 33.31
CA ALA A 43 21.08 38.08 33.28
C ALA A 43 19.76 38.87 33.24
N PRO A 44 19.62 39.97 33.99
CA PRO A 44 18.44 40.82 33.91
C PRO A 44 18.45 41.58 32.58
N TYR A 45 17.45 41.32 31.74
CA TYR A 45 17.20 42.11 30.55
C TYR A 45 16.78 43.53 30.98
N GLY A 46 17.69 44.49 30.77
CA GLY A 46 17.35 45.92 30.84
C GLY A 46 16.44 46.30 29.67
N TYR A 47 15.33 46.96 29.98
CA TYR A 47 14.45 47.55 28.96
C TYR A 47 15.16 48.73 28.29
N PRO A 48 15.28 48.77 26.94
CA PRO A 48 15.74 49.96 26.26
C PRO A 48 14.71 51.09 26.43
N VAL A 49 15.20 52.25 26.85
CA VAL A 49 14.43 53.48 27.01
C VAL A 49 14.07 54.05 25.63
N GLY A 50 12.77 54.27 25.39
CA GLY A 50 12.23 55.32 24.54
C GLY A 50 12.56 55.27 23.05
N ILE A 51 11.83 54.47 22.27
CA ILE A 51 11.57 54.79 20.86
C ILE A 51 10.32 55.70 20.84
N PRO A 52 10.36 56.88 20.21
CA PRO A 52 9.17 57.73 20.14
C PRO A 52 8.06 57.00 19.39
N MET A 53 6.90 56.86 20.05
CA MET A 53 5.70 56.32 19.42
C MET A 53 5.26 57.28 18.31
N GLN A 54 5.50 56.90 17.06
CA GLN A 54 4.70 57.45 15.97
C GLN A 54 3.28 56.90 16.14
N GLN A 55 2.31 57.81 16.24
CA GLN A 55 0.90 57.44 16.24
C GLN A 55 0.61 56.68 14.93
N PRO A 56 -0.10 55.54 14.97
CA PRO A 56 -0.48 54.87 13.75
C PRO A 56 -1.38 55.81 12.94
N GLU A 57 -0.97 56.11 11.71
CA GLU A 57 -1.85 56.76 10.74
C GLU A 57 -3.12 55.90 10.60
N LYS A 58 -4.29 56.55 10.65
CA LYS A 58 -5.58 55.88 10.45
C LYS A 58 -5.51 55.08 9.14
N PRO A 59 -5.90 53.80 9.12
CA PRO A 59 -6.02 53.08 7.87
C PRO A 59 -7.02 53.82 6.98
N GLU A 60 -6.61 54.21 5.78
CA GLU A 60 -7.55 54.64 4.75
C GLU A 60 -8.53 53.49 4.48
N GLU A 61 -9.84 53.78 4.52
CA GLU A 61 -10.88 52.85 4.10
C GLU A 61 -10.68 52.50 2.63
N VAL A 62 -10.02 51.37 2.37
CA VAL A 62 -10.06 50.72 1.07
C VAL A 62 -11.49 50.20 0.91
N LYS A 63 -12.29 50.89 0.10
CA LYS A 63 -13.56 50.36 -0.39
C LYS A 63 -13.26 49.16 -1.27
N GLU A 64 -13.33 47.96 -0.69
CA GLU A 64 -13.34 46.73 -1.46
C GLU A 64 -14.63 46.68 -2.27
N GLU A 65 -14.52 46.97 -3.57
CA GLU A 65 -15.58 46.62 -4.51
C GLU A 65 -15.73 45.09 -4.51
N PRO A 66 -16.96 44.56 -4.44
CA PRO A 66 -17.19 43.13 -4.37
C PRO A 66 -16.73 42.52 -5.70
N LYS A 67 -15.57 41.87 -5.68
CA LYS A 67 -15.17 41.00 -6.79
C LYS A 67 -16.16 39.85 -6.79
N GLU A 68 -17.06 39.84 -7.77
CA GLU A 68 -17.89 38.68 -8.05
C GLU A 68 -16.97 37.46 -8.13
N GLU A 69 -17.07 36.57 -7.14
CA GLU A 69 -16.57 35.22 -7.26
C GLU A 69 -17.33 34.61 -8.43
N THR A 70 -16.77 34.73 -9.62
CA THR A 70 -17.20 33.97 -10.77
C THR A 70 -16.96 32.51 -10.38
N PHE A 71 -18.00 31.88 -9.81
CA PHE A 71 -18.11 30.44 -9.74
C PHE A 71 -17.89 29.96 -11.17
N ILE A 72 -16.67 29.52 -11.46
CA ILE A 72 -16.38 28.84 -12.71
C ILE A 72 -17.24 27.59 -12.66
N ARG A 73 -18.45 27.67 -13.22
CA ARG A 73 -19.27 26.51 -13.50
C ARG A 73 -18.39 25.65 -14.38
N ARG A 74 -17.80 24.60 -13.81
CA ARG A 74 -17.17 23.54 -14.60
C ARG A 74 -18.18 23.22 -15.68
N LYS A 75 -17.85 23.47 -16.95
CA LYS A 75 -18.74 23.18 -18.07
C LYS A 75 -19.15 21.72 -17.87
N LYS A 76 -20.44 21.49 -17.58
CA LYS A 76 -20.97 20.13 -17.44
C LYS A 76 -20.56 19.45 -18.74
N GLY A 77 -19.73 18.42 -18.65
CA GLY A 77 -19.30 17.67 -19.82
C GLY A 77 -20.51 17.17 -20.61
N PRO A 78 -20.33 16.64 -21.82
CA PRO A 78 -21.43 16.03 -22.56
C PRO A 78 -22.20 15.09 -21.61
N GLU A 79 -23.51 15.28 -21.52
CA GLU A 79 -24.39 14.50 -20.66
C GLU A 79 -24.57 13.13 -21.31
N VAL A 80 -23.58 12.26 -21.09
CA VAL A 80 -23.58 10.89 -21.60
C VAL A 80 -24.47 10.06 -20.69
N ASP A 81 -25.45 9.36 -21.27
CA ASP A 81 -26.29 8.44 -20.52
C ASP A 81 -25.44 7.26 -19.99
N PRO A 82 -25.28 7.13 -18.67
CA PRO A 82 -24.45 6.08 -18.07
C PRO A 82 -24.97 4.67 -18.37
N THR A 83 -26.24 4.51 -18.75
CA THR A 83 -26.81 3.19 -19.08
C THR A 83 -26.22 2.57 -20.33
N THR A 84 -25.62 3.39 -21.21
CA THR A 84 -25.04 2.97 -22.49
C THR A 84 -23.58 2.53 -22.37
N VAL A 85 -22.94 2.78 -21.24
CA VAL A 85 -21.51 2.50 -21.05
C VAL A 85 -21.27 0.98 -20.98
N ASN A 86 -20.43 0.49 -21.87
CA ASN A 86 -19.91 -0.87 -21.88
C ASN A 86 -18.45 -0.86 -22.38
N LEU A 87 -17.50 -0.77 -21.45
CA LEU A 87 -16.07 -0.64 -21.75
C LEU A 87 -15.33 -1.90 -21.28
N VAL A 88 -14.46 -2.42 -22.14
CA VAL A 88 -13.59 -3.56 -21.84
C VAL A 88 -12.20 -3.25 -22.33
N TYR A 89 -11.21 -3.30 -21.43
CA TYR A 89 -9.81 -3.07 -21.79
C TYR A 89 -8.86 -3.92 -20.93
N PRO A 90 -7.67 -4.28 -21.47
CA PRO A 90 -6.71 -5.11 -20.76
C PRO A 90 -6.07 -4.35 -19.61
N LEU A 91 -5.91 -5.01 -18.46
CA LEU A 91 -5.19 -4.49 -17.30
C LEU A 91 -3.78 -5.09 -17.20
N ILE A 92 -3.68 -6.39 -17.46
CA ILE A 92 -2.42 -7.14 -17.32
C ILE A 92 -2.16 -7.85 -18.65
N PRO A 93 -1.23 -7.33 -19.48
CA PRO A 93 -0.90 -7.99 -20.73
C PRO A 93 -0.23 -9.33 -20.43
N ALA A 94 -0.60 -10.38 -21.17
CA ALA A 94 0.13 -11.63 -21.13
C ALA A 94 1.32 -11.59 -22.09
N ARG A 95 2.23 -12.56 -21.93
CA ARG A 95 3.17 -12.94 -23.00
C ARG A 95 2.46 -13.60 -24.20
N SER A 96 1.21 -14.03 -24.02
CA SER A 96 0.32 -14.61 -25.04
C SER A 96 -0.59 -13.57 -25.69
N ARG A 97 -1.36 -13.95 -26.72
CA ARG A 97 -2.30 -13.06 -27.45
C ARG A 97 -3.40 -12.46 -26.56
N ASN A 98 -3.79 -13.16 -25.48
CA ASN A 98 -4.90 -12.73 -24.62
C ASN A 98 -4.36 -12.13 -23.31
N PRO A 99 -4.88 -10.99 -22.84
CA PRO A 99 -4.51 -10.44 -21.54
C PRO A 99 -4.91 -11.38 -20.41
N ILE A 100 -4.14 -11.38 -19.32
CA ILE A 100 -4.40 -12.23 -18.15
C ILE A 100 -5.59 -11.69 -17.36
N ALA A 101 -5.64 -10.37 -17.17
CA ALA A 101 -6.73 -9.69 -16.50
C ALA A 101 -7.21 -8.49 -17.32
N TYR A 102 -8.51 -8.24 -17.30
CA TYR A 102 -9.15 -7.12 -17.98
C TYR A 102 -10.21 -6.46 -17.10
N SER A 103 -10.51 -5.20 -17.38
CA SER A 103 -11.60 -4.47 -16.80
C SER A 103 -12.86 -4.66 -17.65
N HIS A 104 -14.02 -4.67 -17.00
CA HIS A 104 -15.32 -4.61 -17.66
C HIS A 104 -16.21 -3.63 -16.91
N ILE A 105 -16.37 -2.43 -17.46
CA ILE A 105 -17.22 -1.38 -16.90
C ILE A 105 -18.57 -1.43 -17.62
N LYS A 106 -19.65 -1.64 -16.87
CA LYS A 106 -21.00 -1.72 -17.44
C LYS A 106 -22.06 -1.22 -16.48
N TRP A 107 -23.18 -0.78 -17.03
CA TRP A 107 -24.37 -0.48 -16.24
C TRP A 107 -24.99 -1.73 -15.62
N SER A 108 -25.30 -1.67 -14.32
CA SER A 108 -26.09 -2.67 -13.60
C SER A 108 -27.49 -2.14 -13.34
N ARG A 109 -28.49 -2.83 -13.90
CA ARG A 109 -29.89 -2.52 -13.63
C ARG A 109 -30.30 -2.78 -12.18
N ALA A 110 -29.65 -3.74 -11.52
CA ALA A 110 -29.95 -4.08 -10.13
C ALA A 110 -29.52 -2.98 -9.16
N ASP A 111 -28.37 -2.36 -9.45
CA ASP A 111 -27.78 -1.33 -8.59
C ASP A 111 -28.13 0.10 -9.03
N ASN A 112 -28.76 0.22 -10.20
CA ASN A 112 -29.02 1.49 -10.88
C ASN A 112 -27.75 2.37 -10.96
N ALA A 113 -26.62 1.72 -11.23
CA ALA A 113 -25.29 2.33 -11.22
C ALA A 113 -24.33 1.58 -12.16
N LEU A 114 -23.22 2.24 -12.53
CA LEU A 114 -22.09 1.58 -13.18
C LEU A 114 -21.42 0.61 -12.21
N LEU A 115 -20.88 -0.48 -12.75
CA LEU A 115 -20.01 -1.43 -12.05
C LEU A 115 -18.69 -1.53 -12.76
N TYR A 116 -17.60 -1.51 -12.00
CA TYR A 116 -16.28 -1.84 -12.49
C TYR A 116 -15.98 -3.29 -12.14
N LYS A 117 -16.01 -4.19 -13.12
CA LYS A 117 -15.69 -5.61 -12.90
C LYS A 117 -14.24 -5.89 -13.31
N VAL A 118 -13.41 -6.26 -12.34
CA VAL A 118 -12.13 -6.92 -12.58
C VAL A 118 -12.41 -8.37 -12.95
N VAL A 119 -11.94 -8.78 -14.13
CA VAL A 119 -12.00 -10.17 -14.56
C VAL A 119 -10.59 -10.75 -14.59
N GLU A 120 -10.35 -11.70 -13.70
CA GLU A 120 -9.12 -12.48 -13.59
C GLU A 120 -9.34 -13.90 -14.14
N PRO A 121 -8.27 -14.68 -14.40
CA PRO A 121 -8.41 -16.07 -14.83
C PRO A 121 -9.16 -16.90 -13.80
N GLU A 122 -10.17 -17.64 -14.24
CA GLU A 122 -10.91 -18.54 -13.37
C GLU A 122 -10.06 -19.78 -13.05
N LEU A 123 -9.94 -20.09 -11.77
CA LEU A 123 -9.31 -21.31 -11.30
C LEU A 123 -10.37 -22.30 -10.84
N SER A 124 -10.27 -23.53 -11.36
CA SER A 124 -11.01 -24.69 -10.86
C SER A 124 -10.64 -25.00 -9.40
N GLN A 125 -11.45 -25.80 -8.71
CA GLN A 125 -11.23 -26.12 -7.30
C GLN A 125 -9.85 -26.78 -7.06
N SER A 126 -9.46 -27.71 -7.93
CA SER A 126 -8.14 -28.36 -7.87
C SER A 126 -6.99 -27.39 -8.10
N GLU A 127 -7.15 -26.41 -9.00
CA GLU A 127 -6.14 -25.37 -9.25
C GLU A 127 -6.02 -24.38 -8.07
N ARG A 128 -7.13 -24.07 -7.39
CA ARG A 128 -7.10 -23.25 -6.17
C ARG A 128 -6.38 -23.95 -5.03
N GLU A 129 -6.64 -25.24 -4.84
CA GLU A 129 -5.93 -26.06 -3.86
C GLU A 129 -4.44 -26.17 -4.20
N LEU A 130 -4.11 -26.38 -5.46
CA LEU A 130 -2.73 -26.41 -5.93
C LEU A 130 -2.03 -25.06 -5.70
N LEU A 131 -2.68 -23.95 -6.04
CA LEU A 131 -2.16 -22.60 -5.79
C LEU A 131 -1.88 -22.39 -4.29
N LYS A 132 -2.79 -22.83 -3.42
CA LYS A 132 -2.60 -22.77 -1.96
C LYS A 132 -1.37 -23.57 -1.52
N ASN A 133 -1.22 -24.81 -2.00
CA ASN A 133 -0.09 -25.67 -1.66
C ASN A 133 1.25 -25.09 -2.16
N ILE A 134 1.26 -24.55 -3.39
CA ILE A 134 2.43 -23.87 -3.95
C ILE A 134 2.80 -22.64 -3.11
N LYS A 135 1.82 -21.81 -2.71
CA LYS A 135 2.06 -20.65 -1.85
C LYS A 135 2.71 -21.05 -0.53
N THR A 136 2.16 -22.05 0.16
CA THR A 136 2.72 -22.55 1.42
C THR A 136 4.16 -23.04 1.21
N SER A 137 4.40 -23.86 0.17
CA SER A 137 5.74 -24.35 -0.13
C SER A 137 6.74 -23.23 -0.47
N LEU A 138 6.28 -22.17 -1.14
CA LEU A 138 7.11 -21.02 -1.44
C LEU A 138 7.44 -20.21 -0.19
N VAL A 139 6.47 -19.94 0.69
CA VAL A 139 6.72 -19.21 1.95
C VAL A 139 7.77 -19.93 2.80
N GLU A 140 7.72 -21.26 2.89
CA GLU A 140 8.70 -22.05 3.64
C GLU A 140 10.12 -22.02 3.05
N LYS A 141 10.24 -21.83 1.73
CA LYS A 141 11.52 -21.84 1.01
C LYS A 141 12.12 -20.45 0.78
N LEU A 142 11.30 -19.40 0.92
CA LEU A 142 11.69 -18.02 0.65
C LEU A 142 12.15 -17.35 1.94
N ASP A 143 13.47 -17.28 2.15
CA ASP A 143 14.10 -16.50 3.22
C ASP A 143 14.48 -15.08 2.75
N VAL A 144 13.73 -14.54 1.79
CA VAL A 144 14.07 -13.29 1.11
C VAL A 144 13.04 -12.22 1.41
N ASP A 145 13.51 -11.10 1.93
CA ASP A 145 12.70 -9.89 2.03
C ASP A 145 12.58 -9.21 0.66
N PHE A 146 11.46 -9.43 0.00
CA PHE A 146 11.13 -8.84 -1.31
C PHE A 146 10.99 -7.32 -1.29
N THR A 147 10.95 -6.67 -0.12
CA THR A 147 10.91 -5.20 -0.05
C THR A 147 12.26 -4.56 -0.41
N THR A 148 13.35 -5.31 -0.30
CA THR A 148 14.72 -4.82 -0.57
C THR A 148 15.14 -4.98 -2.03
N LEU A 149 14.46 -5.86 -2.78
CA LEU A 149 14.81 -6.18 -4.16
C LEU A 149 14.13 -5.26 -5.17
N LYS A 150 14.79 -5.02 -6.30
CA LYS A 150 14.16 -4.38 -7.45
C LYS A 150 13.05 -5.28 -7.99
N LYS A 151 11.96 -4.67 -8.48
CA LYS A 151 10.76 -5.39 -8.95
C LYS A 151 11.06 -6.44 -10.04
N GLY A 152 12.02 -6.18 -10.93
CA GLY A 152 12.44 -7.14 -11.96
C GLY A 152 13.16 -8.36 -11.38
N GLU A 153 14.18 -8.13 -10.55
CA GLU A 153 14.97 -9.19 -9.91
C GLU A 153 14.09 -10.08 -9.00
N ALA A 154 13.16 -9.46 -8.25
CA ALA A 154 12.18 -10.18 -7.44
C ALA A 154 11.28 -11.10 -8.28
N LYS A 155 10.84 -10.63 -9.46
CA LYS A 155 10.01 -11.42 -10.38
C LYS A 155 10.77 -12.60 -10.96
N ASP A 156 12.00 -12.39 -11.41
CA ASP A 156 12.82 -13.46 -11.99
C ASP A 156 13.15 -14.53 -10.94
N PHE A 157 13.52 -14.11 -9.73
CA PHE A 157 13.79 -15.02 -8.62
C PHE A 157 12.55 -15.86 -8.25
N LEU A 158 11.40 -15.20 -8.10
CA LEU A 158 10.14 -15.88 -7.78
C LEU A 158 9.70 -16.82 -8.90
N GLY A 159 9.83 -16.41 -10.16
CA GLY A 159 9.50 -17.22 -11.33
C GLY A 159 10.35 -18.48 -11.45
N ASN A 160 11.64 -18.39 -11.13
CA ASN A 160 12.54 -19.54 -11.09
C ASN A 160 12.14 -20.53 -9.97
N LYS A 161 11.92 -20.02 -8.75
CA LYS A 161 11.49 -20.86 -7.62
C LYS A 161 10.11 -21.48 -7.81
N PHE A 162 9.20 -20.75 -8.44
CA PHE A 162 7.90 -21.26 -8.86
C PHE A 162 8.07 -22.41 -9.86
N SER A 163 8.90 -22.23 -10.89
CA SER A 163 9.13 -23.26 -11.92
C SER A 163 9.70 -24.54 -11.31
N GLU A 164 10.67 -24.43 -10.41
CA GLU A 164 11.21 -25.57 -9.64
C GLU A 164 10.10 -26.29 -8.87
N THR A 165 9.28 -25.55 -8.13
CA THR A 165 8.22 -26.11 -7.28
C THR A 165 7.11 -26.79 -8.10
N VAL A 166 6.68 -26.16 -9.20
CA VAL A 166 5.65 -26.71 -10.09
C VAL A 166 6.15 -27.96 -10.82
N ASN A 167 7.41 -27.99 -11.24
CA ASN A 167 7.95 -29.18 -11.90
C ASN A 167 7.98 -30.41 -10.98
N LEU A 168 8.08 -30.21 -9.66
CA LEU A 168 8.03 -31.29 -8.67
C LEU A 168 6.59 -31.70 -8.32
N MET A 169 5.68 -30.74 -8.15
CA MET A 169 4.33 -30.99 -7.61
C MET A 169 3.27 -31.21 -8.69
N ALA A 170 3.44 -30.60 -9.87
CA ALA A 170 2.40 -30.48 -10.88
C ALA A 170 2.97 -30.40 -12.31
N ALA A 171 3.88 -31.32 -12.65
CA ALA A 171 4.55 -31.36 -13.94
C ALA A 171 3.58 -31.44 -15.14
N SER A 172 2.40 -32.02 -14.96
CA SER A 172 1.39 -32.21 -16.00
C SER A 172 0.57 -30.95 -16.34
N LEU A 173 0.78 -29.82 -15.66
CA LEU A 173 0.08 -28.57 -15.96
C LEU A 173 0.42 -28.04 -17.35
N THR A 174 -0.61 -27.62 -18.09
CA THR A 174 -0.45 -26.96 -19.39
C THR A 174 0.26 -25.61 -19.24
N PRO A 175 0.98 -25.12 -20.27
CA PRO A 175 1.67 -23.83 -20.21
C PRO A 175 0.77 -22.64 -19.86
N GLU A 176 -0.48 -22.66 -20.34
CA GLU A 176 -1.49 -21.65 -20.03
C GLU A 176 -1.83 -21.63 -18.53
N LYS A 177 -2.13 -22.80 -17.95
CA LYS A 177 -2.42 -22.92 -16.52
C LYS A 177 -1.24 -22.52 -15.65
N ARG A 178 -0.02 -22.88 -16.05
CA ARG A 178 1.21 -22.43 -15.36
C ARG A 178 1.31 -20.90 -15.36
N THR A 179 0.94 -20.26 -16.46
CA THR A 179 0.93 -18.79 -16.58
C THR A 179 -0.12 -18.16 -15.66
N HIS A 180 -1.33 -18.73 -15.60
CA HIS A 180 -2.38 -18.24 -14.68
C HIS A 180 -1.99 -18.40 -13.21
N ILE A 181 -1.43 -19.55 -12.82
CA ILE A 181 -0.98 -19.77 -11.45
C ILE A 181 0.19 -18.84 -11.10
N LEU A 182 1.17 -18.69 -12.01
CA LEU A 182 2.28 -17.74 -11.83
C LEU A 182 1.78 -16.32 -11.64
N TYR A 183 0.76 -15.90 -12.40
CA TYR A 183 0.11 -14.61 -12.21
C TYR A 183 -0.38 -14.41 -10.77
N PHE A 184 -1.14 -15.36 -10.21
CA PHE A 184 -1.61 -15.27 -8.82
C PHE A 184 -0.47 -15.25 -7.80
N ILE A 185 0.63 -15.97 -8.06
CA ILE A 185 1.83 -15.96 -7.22
C ILE A 185 2.50 -14.58 -7.27
N GLU A 186 2.78 -14.04 -8.46
CA GLU A 186 3.37 -12.70 -8.60
C GLU A 186 2.48 -11.62 -7.98
N ARG A 187 1.16 -11.71 -8.21
CA ARG A 187 0.15 -10.79 -7.67
C ARG A 187 0.18 -10.75 -6.15
N ASP A 188 0.31 -11.91 -5.50
CA ASP A 188 0.18 -12.02 -4.05
C ASP A 188 1.51 -11.81 -3.31
N PHE A 189 2.65 -12.21 -3.86
CA PHE A 189 3.97 -12.00 -3.23
C PHE A 189 4.54 -10.61 -3.57
N ILE A 190 4.56 -10.24 -4.85
CA ILE A 190 5.24 -9.03 -5.33
C ILE A 190 4.24 -7.87 -5.48
N GLY A 191 3.02 -8.15 -5.94
CA GLY A 191 1.97 -7.15 -6.11
C GLY A 191 1.23 -6.82 -4.82
N LEU A 192 0.11 -6.13 -4.96
CA LEU A 192 -0.83 -5.72 -3.92
C LEU A 192 -2.05 -6.67 -3.83
N GLY A 193 -1.86 -7.95 -4.13
CA GLY A 193 -2.90 -8.97 -3.96
C GLY A 193 -4.17 -8.70 -4.79
N LYS A 194 -5.35 -8.83 -4.17
CA LYS A 194 -6.66 -8.65 -4.84
C LYS A 194 -6.81 -7.29 -5.56
N ILE A 195 -6.13 -6.23 -5.10
CA ILE A 195 -6.22 -4.90 -5.70
C ILE A 195 -5.21 -4.66 -6.82
N GLU A 196 -4.26 -5.56 -7.05
CA GLU A 196 -3.21 -5.39 -8.06
C GLU A 196 -3.77 -5.03 -9.45
N PRO A 197 -4.86 -5.65 -9.96
CA PRO A 197 -5.44 -5.24 -11.24
C PRO A 197 -5.90 -3.79 -11.26
N LEU A 198 -6.53 -3.30 -10.19
CA LEU A 198 -6.96 -1.91 -10.06
C LEU A 198 -5.75 -0.95 -10.00
N MET A 199 -4.67 -1.41 -9.36
CA MET A 199 -3.43 -0.65 -9.28
C MET A 199 -2.70 -0.57 -10.62
N GLN A 200 -2.87 -1.56 -11.52
CA GLN A 200 -2.33 -1.51 -12.88
C GLN A 200 -3.14 -0.62 -13.85
N ASP A 201 -4.39 -0.28 -13.52
CA ASP A 201 -5.24 0.54 -14.38
C ASP A 201 -4.84 2.03 -14.39
N ALA A 202 -4.38 2.57 -15.51
CA ALA A 202 -3.98 3.97 -15.61
C ALA A 202 -5.15 4.96 -15.43
N ASP A 203 -6.38 4.53 -15.73
CA ASP A 203 -7.58 5.36 -15.69
C ASP A 203 -8.17 5.51 -14.28
N ILE A 204 -7.64 4.78 -13.30
CA ILE A 204 -8.02 4.90 -11.89
C ILE A 204 -7.17 5.96 -11.20
N GLU A 205 -7.82 6.87 -10.49
CA GLU A 205 -7.20 7.90 -9.65
C GLU A 205 -7.13 7.43 -8.19
N ASP A 206 -8.26 7.01 -7.63
CA ASP A 206 -8.36 6.62 -6.22
C ASP A 206 -8.92 5.20 -6.07
N VAL A 207 -8.44 4.47 -5.06
CA VAL A 207 -8.94 3.15 -4.66
C VAL A 207 -9.23 3.19 -3.16
N SER A 208 -10.46 2.88 -2.74
CA SER A 208 -10.92 2.99 -1.36
C SER A 208 -11.61 1.71 -0.90
N CYS A 209 -11.26 1.24 0.29
CA CYS A 209 -11.88 0.11 0.96
C CYS A 209 -12.35 0.54 2.34
N ASP A 210 -13.66 0.48 2.57
CA ASP A 210 -14.30 1.00 3.79
C ASP A 210 -14.44 -0.04 4.92
N GLY A 211 -14.09 -1.30 4.66
CA GLY A 211 -14.17 -2.38 5.65
C GLY A 211 -14.48 -3.76 5.06
N ILE A 212 -14.74 -4.70 5.96
CA ILE A 212 -14.94 -6.13 5.67
C ILE A 212 -16.31 -6.35 5.01
N GLY A 213 -16.35 -7.17 3.96
CA GLY A 213 -17.58 -7.48 3.20
C GLY A 213 -18.10 -6.30 2.37
N ILE A 214 -17.37 -5.18 2.33
CA ILE A 214 -17.75 -3.98 1.57
C ILE A 214 -16.94 -3.98 0.27
N PRO A 215 -17.60 -3.85 -0.90
CA PRO A 215 -16.90 -3.72 -2.16
C PRO A 215 -15.96 -2.53 -2.18
N ILE A 216 -14.80 -2.71 -2.80
CA ILE A 216 -13.86 -1.62 -3.03
C ILE A 216 -14.49 -0.63 -4.00
N TYR A 217 -14.39 0.65 -3.68
CA TYR A 217 -14.77 1.74 -4.55
C TYR A 217 -13.54 2.32 -5.23
N ILE A 218 -13.71 2.74 -6.47
CA ILE A 218 -12.68 3.44 -7.22
C ILE A 218 -13.20 4.80 -7.68
N TYR A 219 -12.28 5.72 -7.94
CA TYR A 219 -12.56 6.92 -8.71
C TYR A 219 -11.88 6.80 -10.07
N HIS A 220 -12.69 6.73 -11.13
CA HIS A 220 -12.24 6.66 -12.51
C HIS A 220 -12.11 8.07 -13.08
N ARG A 221 -11.00 8.35 -13.78
CA ARG A 221 -10.67 9.67 -14.32
C ARG A 221 -11.68 10.18 -15.34
N ASN A 222 -12.26 9.27 -16.12
CA ASN A 222 -13.37 9.61 -17.02
C ASN A 222 -14.57 10.14 -16.20
N PRO A 223 -14.98 11.41 -16.38
CA PRO A 223 -16.04 12.04 -15.58
C PRO A 223 -17.42 11.42 -15.80
N VAL A 224 -17.65 10.68 -16.89
CA VAL A 224 -18.88 9.91 -17.12
C VAL A 224 -18.98 8.73 -16.16
N ILE A 225 -17.83 8.17 -15.78
CA ILE A 225 -17.73 6.97 -14.94
C ILE A 225 -17.63 7.38 -13.47
N GLY A 226 -16.69 8.28 -13.13
CA GLY A 226 -16.56 8.84 -11.79
C GLY A 226 -16.35 7.78 -10.70
N SER A 227 -17.09 7.90 -9.60
CA SER A 227 -17.03 6.94 -8.49
C SER A 227 -17.85 5.69 -8.79
N VAL A 228 -17.19 4.53 -8.78
CA VAL A 228 -17.80 3.26 -9.18
C VAL A 228 -17.43 2.15 -8.21
N LYS A 229 -18.41 1.30 -7.88
CA LYS A 229 -18.17 0.11 -7.06
C LYS A 229 -17.58 -1.02 -7.88
N THR A 230 -16.69 -1.79 -7.27
CA THR A 230 -16.05 -2.93 -7.91
C THR A 230 -16.67 -4.27 -7.47
N ASN A 231 -16.24 -5.37 -8.11
CA ASN A 231 -16.51 -6.74 -7.63
C ASN A 231 -15.47 -7.26 -6.63
N VAL A 232 -14.46 -6.45 -6.27
CA VAL A 232 -13.39 -6.86 -5.36
C VAL A 232 -13.82 -6.59 -3.93
N VAL A 233 -13.77 -7.62 -3.09
CA VAL A 233 -14.19 -7.58 -1.68
C VAL A 233 -13.16 -8.30 -0.82
N PHE A 234 -12.92 -7.78 0.38
CA PHE A 234 -12.22 -8.49 1.45
C PHE A 234 -13.26 -9.16 2.35
N ASP A 235 -13.22 -10.49 2.42
CA ASP A 235 -14.31 -11.27 2.99
C ASP A 235 -14.17 -11.45 4.51
N THR A 236 -12.93 -11.43 5.02
CA THR A 236 -12.63 -11.65 6.44
C THR A 236 -11.77 -10.53 7.02
N ALA A 237 -11.84 -10.35 8.34
CA ALA A 237 -10.99 -9.41 9.08
C ALA A 237 -9.51 -9.74 8.89
N ASP A 238 -9.13 -11.01 9.06
CA ASP A 238 -7.74 -11.46 8.92
C ASP A 238 -7.14 -11.13 7.55
N GLU A 239 -7.94 -11.27 6.48
CA GLU A 239 -7.49 -10.94 5.13
C GLU A 239 -7.19 -9.44 4.98
N LEU A 240 -8.11 -8.60 5.45
CA LEU A 240 -7.99 -7.15 5.35
C LEU A 240 -6.89 -6.59 6.28
N ASP A 241 -6.77 -7.14 7.48
CA ASP A 241 -5.72 -6.77 8.45
C ASP A 241 -4.34 -7.17 7.93
N THR A 242 -4.21 -8.38 7.36
CA THR A 242 -2.96 -8.82 6.70
C THR A 242 -2.62 -7.90 5.53
N PHE A 243 -3.62 -7.47 4.77
CA PHE A 243 -3.42 -6.57 3.66
C PHE A 243 -2.98 -5.16 4.11
N VAL A 244 -3.58 -4.60 5.16
CA VAL A 244 -3.18 -3.31 5.74
C VAL A 244 -1.75 -3.38 6.31
N ASN A 245 -1.39 -4.48 6.98
CA ASN A 245 -0.02 -4.71 7.42
C ASN A 245 0.97 -4.74 6.25
N LYS A 246 0.62 -5.44 5.16
CA LYS A 246 1.42 -5.47 3.94
C LYS A 246 1.56 -4.08 3.31
N LEU A 247 0.50 -3.29 3.26
CA LEU A 247 0.55 -1.90 2.79
C LEU A 247 1.50 -1.05 3.64
N ALA A 248 1.40 -1.15 4.97
CA ALA A 248 2.27 -0.42 5.88
C ALA A 248 3.76 -0.76 5.63
N GLN A 249 4.08 -2.06 5.53
CA GLN A 249 5.43 -2.52 5.24
C GLN A 249 5.94 -1.99 3.88
N ARG A 250 5.09 -1.98 2.85
CA ARG A 250 5.43 -1.42 1.53
C ARG A 250 5.68 0.09 1.55
N CYS A 251 5.08 0.80 2.49
CA CYS A 251 5.37 2.22 2.75
C CYS A 251 6.58 2.43 3.67
N GLY A 252 7.30 1.37 4.09
CA GLY A 252 8.40 1.45 5.04
C GLY A 252 7.94 1.82 6.46
N LYS A 253 6.69 1.49 6.81
CA LYS A 253 6.08 1.81 8.11
C LYS A 253 5.67 0.54 8.84
N THR A 254 5.58 0.65 10.15
CA THR A 254 5.03 -0.38 11.03
C THR A 254 3.67 0.08 11.54
N VAL A 255 2.72 -0.84 11.61
CA VAL A 255 1.38 -0.61 12.15
C VAL A 255 1.13 -1.60 13.28
N SER A 256 0.40 -1.16 14.30
CA SER A 256 0.02 -2.00 15.45
C SER A 256 -1.30 -1.53 16.03
N VAL A 257 -1.91 -2.33 16.90
CA VAL A 257 -3.16 -1.96 17.58
C VAL A 257 -2.99 -0.65 18.39
N ALA A 258 -1.82 -0.44 18.99
CA ALA A 258 -1.51 0.80 19.72
C ALA A 258 -1.29 2.01 18.80
N LYS A 259 -0.86 1.79 17.55
CA LYS A 259 -0.65 2.83 16.52
C LYS A 259 -1.28 2.38 15.20
N PRO A 260 -2.62 2.43 15.09
CA PRO A 260 -3.34 1.80 13.98
C PRO A 260 -3.36 2.65 12.71
N LEU A 261 -3.01 3.93 12.79
CA LEU A 261 -3.05 4.86 11.65
C LEU A 261 -1.74 4.83 10.86
N VAL A 262 -1.84 4.64 9.55
CA VAL A 262 -0.71 4.65 8.63
C VAL A 262 -0.98 5.69 7.55
N ASN A 263 -0.01 6.58 7.35
CA ASN A 263 0.01 7.52 6.24
C ASN A 263 1.36 7.39 5.55
N GLY A 264 1.44 7.10 4.26
CA GLY A 264 2.72 6.86 3.58
C GLY A 264 2.62 6.95 2.07
N SER A 265 3.71 6.58 1.40
CA SER A 265 3.77 6.48 -0.05
C SER A 265 4.21 5.09 -0.45
N LEU A 266 3.59 4.53 -1.49
CA LEU A 266 4.00 3.28 -2.11
C LEU A 266 5.23 3.50 -3.01
N PRO A 267 5.92 2.41 -3.40
CA PRO A 267 7.09 2.48 -4.29
C PRO A 267 6.81 3.11 -5.67
N ASP A 268 5.55 3.14 -6.10
CA ASP A 268 5.10 3.77 -7.35
C ASP A 268 4.81 5.28 -7.19
N GLY A 269 4.95 5.84 -5.98
CA GLY A 269 4.64 7.23 -5.65
C GLY A 269 3.19 7.46 -5.20
N SER A 270 2.33 6.44 -5.25
CA SER A 270 0.94 6.55 -4.80
C SER A 270 0.86 6.81 -3.29
N ARG A 271 -0.03 7.71 -2.87
CA ARG A 271 -0.24 8.03 -1.46
C ARG A 271 -1.20 7.05 -0.82
N VAL A 272 -0.88 6.60 0.39
CA VAL A 272 -1.69 5.63 1.15
C VAL A 272 -2.08 6.21 2.49
N GLN A 273 -3.35 6.05 2.82
CA GLN A 273 -3.87 6.17 4.17
C GLN A 273 -4.54 4.85 4.54
N SER A 274 -4.24 4.30 5.70
CA SER A 274 -4.91 3.10 6.19
C SER A 274 -5.07 3.12 7.71
N THR A 275 -6.05 2.37 8.18
CA THR A 275 -6.36 2.17 9.60
C THR A 275 -6.43 0.68 9.87
N LEU A 276 -5.66 0.20 10.85
CA LEU A 276 -5.69 -1.18 11.33
C LEU A 276 -6.69 -1.37 12.46
N GLY A 277 -7.44 -2.47 12.41
CA GLY A 277 -8.28 -2.96 13.48
C GLY A 277 -9.60 -2.21 13.64
N THR A 278 -10.41 -2.68 14.58
CA THR A 278 -11.77 -2.17 14.81
C THR A 278 -11.85 -1.06 15.85
N ASP A 279 -10.78 -0.84 16.62
CA ASP A 279 -10.74 0.13 17.71
C ASP A 279 -11.04 1.56 17.24
N ILE A 280 -10.59 1.89 16.02
CA ILE A 280 -10.88 3.16 15.36
C ILE A 280 -11.93 2.97 14.25
N ALA A 281 -11.86 1.87 13.50
CA ALA A 281 -12.70 1.64 12.34
C ALA A 281 -13.78 0.58 12.62
N ARG A 282 -15.00 1.03 12.91
CA ARG A 282 -16.12 0.15 13.33
C ARG A 282 -16.44 -1.00 12.36
N LYS A 283 -16.09 -0.86 11.07
CA LYS A 283 -16.36 -1.83 10.00
C LYS A 283 -15.16 -2.74 9.69
N GLY A 284 -14.14 -2.73 10.55
CA GLY A 284 -12.85 -3.37 10.33
C GLY A 284 -11.82 -2.40 9.74
N SER A 285 -10.62 -2.90 9.52
CA SER A 285 -9.54 -2.16 8.86
C SER A 285 -10.00 -1.52 7.55
N ASN A 286 -9.40 -0.39 7.18
CA ASN A 286 -9.72 0.32 5.94
C ASN A 286 -8.47 0.91 5.31
N PHE A 287 -8.56 1.24 4.02
CA PHE A 287 -7.49 1.95 3.33
C PHE A 287 -8.01 2.77 2.15
N THR A 288 -7.27 3.83 1.85
CA THR A 288 -7.43 4.67 0.66
C THR A 288 -6.07 4.85 0.01
N ILE A 289 -6.01 4.60 -1.30
CA ILE A 289 -4.82 4.80 -2.13
C ILE A 289 -5.16 5.83 -3.19
N ARG A 290 -4.40 6.92 -3.22
CA ARG A 290 -4.45 7.92 -4.30
C ARG A 290 -3.25 7.74 -5.21
N LYS A 291 -3.54 7.37 -6.46
CA LYS A 291 -2.53 7.00 -7.45
C LYS A 291 -1.88 8.24 -8.04
N PHE A 292 -0.57 8.16 -8.24
CA PHE A 292 0.16 9.19 -8.97
C PHE A 292 -0.01 8.98 -10.47
N THR A 293 -0.34 10.03 -11.21
CA THR A 293 -0.44 9.96 -12.68
C THR A 293 0.95 9.92 -13.28
N LYS A 294 1.22 8.98 -14.20
CA LYS A 294 2.51 8.93 -14.91
C LYS A 294 2.70 10.10 -15.88
N ASP A 295 1.61 10.67 -16.38
CA ASP A 295 1.60 11.82 -17.29
C ASP A 295 0.74 12.94 -16.64
N PRO A 296 1.37 13.97 -16.05
CA PRO A 296 0.69 15.02 -15.28
C PRO A 296 -0.11 16.01 -16.12
#